data_AF-A0A2G4K4N3-F1
#
_entry.id   AF-A0A2G4K4N3-F1
#
_cell.length_a   1.000
_cell.length_b   1.000
_cell.length_c   1.000
_cell.angle_alpha   90.00
_cell.angle_beta   90.00
_cell.angle_gamma   90.00
#
_symmetry.space_group_name_H-M   'P 1'
#
loop_
_entity.id
_entity.type
_entity.pdbx_description
1 polymer ?
#
loop_
_entity_poly.entity_id
_entity_poly.type
_entity_poly.pdbx_seq_one_letter_code
_entity_poly.pdbx_strand_id
1 'polypeptide(L)'
;MRRNFTLALSALMAVSIAATTATAAYAQRGPGGDQGGGEDDAAKRKKRDEEWNQPKAPLQQLRNAGPCPFVKVLYDASRYVEFKDAKESAGQAGFTGEIQSLASGCAYKGDEPIKIRIEALFQLGKGPQAQGDKHVYRYWVAVTERNQAVIAKEYFDLPVSFPVGQDRTYATETIEQITIPRADAKVSGGNFEVLIGFDVTPEMAAFNRDGKRFRVQAGQVQPGTSTKQ
;
A
#
# COMPACT_ATOMS: atom_id res chain seq x y z
N MET A 1 -57.56 -16.05 -3.46
CA MET A 1 -58.03 -16.74 -4.68
C MET A 1 -56.80 -17.16 -5.49
N ARG A 2 -56.68 -18.47 -5.80
CA ARG A 2 -55.84 -19.18 -6.81
C ARG A 2 -54.33 -18.81 -6.85
N ARG A 3 -53.36 -19.53 -6.25
CA ARG A 3 -52.88 -20.94 -6.38
C ARG A 3 -52.67 -21.39 -7.84
N ASN A 4 -51.43 -21.77 -8.17
CA ASN A 4 -51.05 -22.93 -9.01
C ASN A 4 -49.53 -23.22 -8.89
N PHE A 5 -49.19 -24.15 -7.99
CA PHE A 5 -47.95 -24.93 -8.02
C PHE A 5 -48.36 -26.34 -8.44
N THR A 6 -47.81 -26.85 -9.54
CA THR A 6 -47.98 -28.25 -9.98
C THR A 6 -46.68 -29.01 -9.76
N LEU A 7 -46.68 -29.81 -8.70
CA LEU A 7 -45.84 -30.98 -8.47
C LEU A 7 -46.70 -32.21 -8.79
N ALA A 8 -46.21 -33.10 -9.66
CA ALA A 8 -46.65 -34.50 -9.80
C ALA A 8 -45.45 -35.28 -10.39
N LEU A 9 -44.81 -36.28 -9.77
CA LEU A 9 -45.20 -37.52 -9.07
C LEU A 9 -45.20 -38.75 -10.00
N SER A 10 -44.20 -39.62 -9.83
CA SER A 10 -44.24 -41.08 -10.10
C SER A 10 -42.94 -41.70 -9.53
N ALA A 11 -42.91 -42.39 -8.37
CA ALA A 11 -43.51 -43.69 -7.99
C ALA A 11 -42.78 -44.85 -8.74
N LEU A 12 -42.19 -45.90 -8.14
CA LEU A 12 -42.59 -46.80 -7.05
C LEU A 12 -41.41 -47.71 -6.58
N MET A 13 -41.43 -48.12 -5.30
CA MET A 13 -41.29 -49.50 -4.71
C MET A 13 -40.10 -50.39 -5.15
N ALA A 14 -39.44 -51.23 -4.33
CA ALA A 14 -39.55 -51.64 -2.93
C ALA A 14 -38.36 -52.59 -2.60
N VAL A 15 -38.31 -53.02 -1.34
CA VAL A 15 -37.70 -54.25 -0.78
C VAL A 15 -36.35 -54.10 -0.07
N SER A 16 -36.34 -54.69 1.12
CA SER A 16 -35.41 -54.51 2.23
C SER A 16 -34.63 -55.83 2.50
N ILE A 17 -33.37 -55.69 2.92
CA ILE A 17 -32.57 -56.53 3.87
C ILE A 17 -32.05 -57.92 3.41
N ALA A 18 -30.71 -58.07 3.31
CA ALA A 18 -29.86 -58.85 4.25
C ALA A 18 -28.47 -59.25 3.66
N ALA A 19 -27.39 -58.99 4.43
CA ALA A 19 -26.09 -59.72 4.52
C ALA A 19 -25.22 -59.91 3.24
N THR A 20 -23.88 -59.88 3.18
CA THR A 20 -22.78 -60.01 4.14
C THR A 20 -21.46 -59.62 3.42
N THR A 21 -20.54 -59.01 4.17
CA THR A 21 -19.05 -59.05 4.07
C THR A 21 -18.31 -59.28 2.74
N ALA A 22 -17.48 -58.27 2.44
CA ALA A 22 -16.06 -58.36 2.06
C ALA A 22 -15.63 -58.59 0.60
N THR A 23 -14.62 -57.76 0.26
CA THR A 23 -13.56 -57.90 -0.74
C THR A 23 -13.69 -57.17 -2.09
N ALA A 24 -12.76 -56.23 -2.24
CA ALA A 24 -11.99 -55.89 -3.45
C ALA A 24 -12.73 -55.59 -4.76
N ALA A 25 -12.74 -54.29 -5.07
CA ALA A 25 -12.43 -53.66 -6.36
C ALA A 25 -12.42 -54.54 -7.63
N TYR A 26 -13.19 -54.14 -8.66
CA TYR A 26 -12.69 -53.92 -10.03
C TYR A 26 -13.65 -53.03 -10.86
N ALA A 27 -13.09 -51.90 -11.33
CA ALA A 27 -13.26 -51.22 -12.62
C ALA A 27 -14.62 -50.67 -13.13
N GLN A 28 -14.63 -49.34 -13.40
CA GLN A 28 -15.01 -48.70 -14.68
C GLN A 28 -14.40 -47.29 -14.74
N ARG A 29 -13.17 -47.14 -15.24
CA ARG A 29 -12.80 -46.61 -16.58
C ARG A 29 -13.26 -45.17 -16.86
N GLY A 30 -12.39 -44.21 -16.53
CA GLY A 30 -12.29 -42.90 -17.20
C GLY A 30 -11.09 -42.89 -18.19
N PRO A 31 -11.09 -42.05 -19.23
CA PRO A 31 -10.21 -42.21 -20.41
C PRO A 31 -8.86 -41.47 -20.29
N GLY A 32 -7.80 -42.11 -20.79
CA GLY A 32 -6.44 -41.57 -21.03
C GLY A 32 -5.47 -41.84 -19.87
N GLY A 33 -4.47 -42.72 -19.96
CA GLY A 33 -3.39 -42.69 -20.96
C GLY A 33 -2.54 -41.44 -20.65
N ASP A 34 -1.55 -41.50 -19.76
CA ASP A 34 -0.23 -42.03 -20.10
C ASP A 34 0.59 -42.32 -18.81
N GLN A 35 1.08 -43.56 -18.70
CA GLN A 35 2.14 -43.97 -17.78
C GLN A 35 3.46 -43.81 -18.56
N GLY A 36 4.06 -42.63 -18.48
CA GLY A 36 5.28 -42.31 -19.23
C GLY A 36 5.99 -41.07 -18.69
N GLY A 37 6.17 -40.97 -17.37
CA GLY A 37 6.68 -39.74 -16.73
C GLY A 37 7.97 -39.88 -15.92
N GLY A 38 8.74 -40.95 -16.13
CA GLY A 38 9.93 -41.22 -15.29
C GLY A 38 11.16 -40.38 -15.65
N GLU A 39 11.40 -40.17 -16.93
CA GLU A 39 12.63 -39.54 -17.45
C GLU A 39 12.39 -38.14 -18.01
N ASP A 40 11.28 -37.92 -18.71
CA ASP A 40 10.95 -36.62 -19.30
C ASP A 40 10.66 -35.55 -18.24
N ASP A 41 9.98 -35.93 -17.15
CA ASP A 41 9.69 -35.02 -16.04
C ASP A 41 10.94 -34.73 -15.21
N ALA A 42 11.82 -35.73 -15.05
CA ALA A 42 13.11 -35.55 -14.37
C ALA A 42 14.04 -34.64 -15.18
N ALA A 43 14.10 -34.83 -16.50
CA ALA A 43 14.88 -33.99 -17.42
C ALA A 43 14.35 -32.56 -17.47
N LYS A 44 13.02 -32.36 -17.53
CA LYS A 44 12.40 -31.03 -17.47
C LYS A 44 12.65 -30.34 -16.13
N ARG A 45 12.60 -31.07 -15.01
CA ARG A 45 12.93 -30.54 -13.68
C ARG A 45 14.38 -30.10 -13.61
N LYS A 46 15.31 -30.95 -14.05
CA LYS A 46 16.74 -30.65 -14.05
C LYS A 46 17.08 -29.44 -14.93
N LYS A 47 16.49 -29.35 -16.12
CA LYS A 47 16.66 -28.20 -17.03
C LYS A 47 16.13 -26.90 -16.41
N ARG A 48 14.94 -26.94 -15.79
CA ARG A 48 14.38 -25.78 -15.10
C ARG A 48 15.24 -25.39 -13.89
N ASP A 49 15.75 -26.35 -13.14
CA ASP A 49 16.61 -26.07 -11.98
C ASP A 49 17.98 -25.53 -12.45
N GLU A 50 18.54 -25.98 -13.58
CA GLU A 50 19.74 -25.41 -14.20
C GLU A 50 19.51 -23.98 -14.73
N GLU A 51 18.33 -23.70 -15.30
CA GLU A 51 17.96 -22.39 -15.84
C GLU A 51 17.68 -21.36 -14.73
N TRP A 52 16.99 -21.77 -13.65
CA TRP A 52 16.51 -20.87 -12.60
C TRP A 52 17.34 -20.89 -11.31
N ASN A 53 18.17 -21.91 -11.09
CA ASN A 53 19.01 -22.08 -9.91
C ASN A 53 20.50 -21.88 -10.24
N GLN A 54 20.79 -20.91 -11.11
CA GLN A 54 22.18 -20.55 -11.41
C GLN A 54 22.88 -20.04 -10.13
N PRO A 55 24.10 -20.51 -9.82
CA PRO A 55 24.86 -20.04 -8.68
C PRO A 55 25.10 -18.53 -8.85
N LYS A 56 24.51 -17.76 -7.92
CA LYS A 56 24.73 -16.33 -7.63
C LYS A 56 25.62 -15.63 -8.66
N ALA A 57 25.00 -14.90 -9.58
CA ALA A 57 25.70 -13.97 -10.46
C ALA A 57 26.72 -13.16 -9.64
N PRO A 58 27.93 -12.89 -10.16
CA PRO A 58 28.93 -12.06 -9.51
C PRO A 58 28.52 -10.58 -9.61
N LEU A 59 27.32 -10.27 -9.13
CA LEU A 59 26.92 -8.90 -8.88
C LEU A 59 27.90 -8.37 -7.85
N GLN A 60 28.49 -7.21 -8.13
CA GLN A 60 29.22 -6.48 -7.11
C GLN A 60 28.27 -6.32 -5.92
N GLN A 61 28.56 -7.03 -4.85
CA GLN A 61 27.83 -6.87 -3.61
C GLN A 61 28.15 -5.48 -3.09
N LEU A 62 27.32 -4.50 -3.46
CA LEU A 62 27.03 -3.33 -2.64
C LEU A 62 26.32 -3.84 -1.38
N ARG A 63 27.03 -4.65 -0.60
CA ARG A 63 26.57 -5.11 0.70
C ARG A 63 26.82 -3.96 1.63
N ASN A 64 25.72 -3.33 2.00
CA ASN A 64 25.69 -2.53 3.20
C ASN A 64 26.30 -3.35 4.35
N ALA A 65 27.13 -2.70 5.17
CA ALA A 65 27.73 -3.36 6.32
C ALA A 65 26.67 -3.92 7.30
N GLY A 66 25.41 -3.48 7.19
CA GLY A 66 24.26 -4.05 7.86
C GLY A 66 22.93 -3.57 7.23
N PRO A 67 21.80 -3.68 7.96
CA PRO A 67 20.49 -3.27 7.46
C PRO A 67 20.37 -1.75 7.31
N CYS A 68 19.60 -1.31 6.31
CA CYS A 68 19.27 0.10 6.15
C CYS A 68 18.36 0.62 7.28
N PRO A 69 18.42 1.93 7.58
CA PRO A 69 17.40 2.61 8.38
C PRO A 69 16.00 2.38 7.81
N PHE A 70 15.00 2.36 8.69
CA PHE A 70 13.60 2.32 8.26
C PHE A 70 13.22 3.67 7.69
N VAL A 71 12.59 3.71 6.52
CA VAL A 71 12.07 4.94 5.93
C VAL A 71 10.55 4.85 5.88
N LYS A 72 9.84 5.79 6.49
CA LYS A 72 8.38 5.75 6.63
C LYS A 72 7.74 7.13 6.59
N VAL A 73 6.46 7.14 6.24
CA VAL A 73 5.60 8.31 6.43
C VAL A 73 5.05 8.29 7.86
N LEU A 74 5.14 9.42 8.58
CA LEU A 74 4.49 9.55 9.88
C LEU A 74 2.98 9.67 9.67
N TYR A 75 2.19 8.77 10.27
CA TYR A 75 0.74 8.68 10.04
C TYR A 75 0.00 10.01 10.28
N ASP A 76 0.27 10.66 11.42
CA ASP A 76 -0.36 11.94 11.80
C ASP A 76 -0.02 13.08 10.83
N ALA A 77 1.07 12.95 10.06
CA ALA A 77 1.53 13.92 9.06
C ALA A 77 1.48 13.36 7.63
N SER A 78 0.81 12.24 7.41
CA SER A 78 0.74 11.58 6.10
C SER A 78 -0.13 12.34 5.10
N ARG A 79 -1.05 13.15 5.62
CA ARG A 79 -2.02 13.91 4.84
C ARG A 79 -2.05 15.37 5.28
N TYR A 80 -2.16 16.25 4.31
CA TYR A 80 -2.42 17.67 4.49
C TYR A 80 -3.88 17.92 4.12
N VAL A 81 -4.67 18.53 5.01
CA VAL A 81 -6.09 18.81 4.72
C VAL A 81 -6.48 20.15 5.32
N GLU A 82 -6.62 21.16 4.49
CA GLU A 82 -7.19 22.44 4.91
C GLU A 82 -8.70 22.38 4.96
N PHE A 83 -9.27 22.91 6.04
CA PHE A 83 -10.71 23.12 6.17
C PHE A 83 -11.00 24.59 6.34
N LYS A 84 -11.91 25.10 5.51
CA LYS A 84 -12.52 26.40 5.75
C LYS A 84 -13.39 26.34 7.01
N ASP A 85 -13.28 27.38 7.83
CA ASP A 85 -14.06 27.56 9.07
C ASP A 85 -14.01 26.34 10.02
N ALA A 86 -12.89 25.59 10.01
CA ALA A 86 -12.70 24.35 10.78
C ALA A 86 -13.78 23.27 10.58
N LYS A 87 -14.49 23.30 9.45
CA LYS A 87 -15.57 22.36 9.16
C LYS A 87 -15.07 21.16 8.36
N GLU A 88 -14.94 20.01 9.02
CA GLU A 88 -14.44 18.75 8.48
C GLU A 88 -15.38 18.10 7.44
N SER A 89 -15.54 18.71 6.26
CA SER A 89 -16.39 18.20 5.19
C SER A 89 -15.80 18.46 3.81
N ALA A 90 -16.14 17.62 2.83
CA ALA A 90 -15.56 17.70 1.48
C ALA A 90 -15.82 19.06 0.80
N GLY A 91 -17.01 19.63 1.00
CA GLY A 91 -17.36 20.95 0.45
C GLY A 91 -16.62 22.12 1.08
N GLN A 92 -15.92 21.89 2.20
CA GLN A 92 -15.13 22.88 2.93
C GLN A 92 -13.62 22.65 2.78
N ALA A 93 -13.21 21.67 1.99
CA ALA A 93 -11.80 21.39 1.75
C ALA A 93 -11.16 22.54 0.94
N GLY A 94 -10.04 23.06 1.47
CA GLY A 94 -9.11 23.94 0.77
C GLY A 94 -8.12 23.13 -0.05
N PHE A 95 -6.81 23.36 0.13
CA PHE A 95 -5.79 22.48 -0.43
C PHE A 95 -5.67 21.18 0.38
N THR A 96 -5.35 20.10 -0.32
CA THR A 96 -5.20 18.77 0.25
C THR A 96 -3.96 18.07 -0.31
N GLY A 97 -3.40 17.13 0.43
CA GLY A 97 -2.24 16.37 0.00
C GLY A 97 -2.13 15.04 0.74
N GLU A 98 -1.52 14.07 0.09
CA GLU A 98 -1.21 12.76 0.67
C GLU A 98 0.15 12.28 0.13
N ILE A 99 1.00 11.80 1.03
CA ILE A 99 2.23 11.10 0.64
C ILE A 99 1.83 9.68 0.24
N GLN A 100 1.79 9.42 -1.07
CA GLN A 100 1.29 8.17 -1.64
C GLN A 100 2.27 7.02 -1.46
N SER A 101 3.56 7.28 -1.71
CA SER A 101 4.58 6.25 -1.64
C SER A 101 5.94 6.84 -1.33
N LEU A 102 6.80 5.98 -0.78
CA LEU A 102 8.22 6.23 -0.59
C LEU A 102 9.00 5.07 -1.22
N ALA A 103 10.02 5.40 -1.99
CA ALA A 103 11.08 4.47 -2.38
C ALA A 103 12.38 4.96 -1.76
N SER A 104 13.19 4.05 -1.21
CA SER A 104 14.45 4.43 -0.57
C SER A 104 15.55 3.43 -0.83
N GLY A 105 16.77 3.94 -1.01
CA GLY A 105 18.00 3.15 -1.03
C GLY A 105 18.97 3.67 0.02
N CYS A 106 19.79 2.77 0.58
CA CYS A 106 20.90 3.19 1.45
C CYS A 106 22.20 2.47 1.08
N ALA A 107 23.32 3.13 1.37
CA ALA A 107 24.67 2.63 1.14
C ALA A 107 25.57 2.94 2.35
N TYR A 108 26.30 1.94 2.86
CA TYR A 108 27.38 2.15 3.85
C TYR A 108 28.31 0.95 4.02
N LYS A 109 29.59 1.21 4.33
CA LYS A 109 30.62 0.18 4.53
C LYS A 109 31.50 0.50 5.74
N GLY A 110 31.99 -0.52 6.45
CA GLY A 110 32.98 -0.32 7.51
C GLY A 110 32.49 0.63 8.60
N ASP A 111 33.20 1.74 8.81
CA ASP A 111 32.90 2.87 9.69
C ASP A 111 32.32 4.09 8.95
N GLU A 112 32.10 4.01 7.63
CA GLU A 112 31.55 5.10 6.84
C GLU A 112 30.12 5.48 7.30
N PRO A 113 29.72 6.77 7.22
CA PRO A 113 28.35 7.20 7.46
C PRO A 113 27.34 6.47 6.58
N ILE A 114 26.10 6.38 7.06
CA ILE A 114 25.00 5.86 6.24
C ILE A 114 24.53 6.94 5.29
N LYS A 115 24.55 6.64 3.99
CA LYS A 115 23.98 7.50 2.96
C LYS A 115 22.63 6.95 2.54
N ILE A 116 21.61 7.78 2.53
CA ILE A 116 20.24 7.41 2.15
C ILE A 116 19.77 8.33 1.04
N ARG A 117 19.16 7.73 0.02
CA ARG A 117 18.39 8.40 -1.02
C ARG A 117 16.93 8.03 -0.88
N ILE A 118 16.04 9.00 -0.99
CA ILE A 118 14.59 8.79 -0.91
C ILE A 118 13.93 9.44 -2.12
N GLU A 119 12.96 8.76 -2.70
CA GLU A 119 12.01 9.29 -3.66
C GLU A 119 10.62 9.26 -3.01
N ALA A 120 9.97 10.41 -2.92
CA ALA A 120 8.66 10.58 -2.31
C ALA A 120 7.64 11.04 -3.35
N LEU A 121 6.54 10.30 -3.50
CA LEU A 121 5.43 10.66 -4.36
C LEU A 121 4.33 11.33 -3.55
N PHE A 122 4.02 12.57 -3.89
CA PHE A 122 2.93 13.34 -3.34
C PHE A 122 1.76 13.35 -4.33
N GLN A 123 0.55 13.08 -3.84
CA GLN A 123 -0.69 13.37 -4.53
C GLN A 123 -1.35 14.58 -3.87
N LEU A 124 -1.60 15.61 -4.66
CA LEU A 124 -2.05 16.91 -4.17
C LEU A 124 -3.39 17.24 -4.81
N GLY A 125 -4.25 17.92 -4.05
CA GLY A 125 -5.63 18.20 -4.43
C GLY A 125 -6.03 19.64 -4.14
N LYS A 126 -6.84 20.21 -5.02
CA LYS A 126 -7.43 21.54 -4.93
C LYS A 126 -8.93 21.39 -4.68
N GLY A 127 -9.36 21.57 -3.43
CA GLY A 127 -10.75 21.45 -3.01
C GLY A 127 -11.60 22.69 -3.36
N PRO A 128 -12.92 22.62 -3.12
CA PRO A 128 -13.86 23.69 -3.50
C PRO A 128 -13.63 25.05 -2.80
N GLN A 129 -12.96 25.06 -1.64
CA GLN A 129 -12.64 26.29 -0.91
C GLN A 129 -11.19 26.74 -1.11
N ALA A 130 -10.41 26.05 -1.94
CA ALA A 130 -9.03 26.44 -2.24
C ALA A 130 -8.99 27.78 -2.99
N GLN A 131 -8.05 28.64 -2.62
CA GLN A 131 -7.88 29.95 -3.25
C GLN A 131 -6.77 29.90 -4.29
N GLY A 132 -7.09 30.21 -5.54
CA GLY A 132 -6.14 30.20 -6.65
C GLY A 132 -5.80 28.80 -7.17
N ASP A 133 -4.82 28.74 -8.05
CA ASP A 133 -4.33 27.53 -8.72
C ASP A 133 -2.91 27.15 -8.32
N LYS A 134 -2.31 27.85 -7.36
CA LYS A 134 -0.97 27.59 -6.82
C LYS A 134 -1.00 27.45 -5.32
N HIS A 135 -0.17 26.56 -4.80
CA HIS A 135 0.01 26.38 -3.38
C HIS A 135 1.43 25.90 -3.10
N VAL A 136 2.01 26.32 -1.97
CA VAL A 136 3.30 25.82 -1.50
C VAL A 136 3.03 24.98 -0.27
N TYR A 137 3.08 23.67 -0.44
CA TYR A 137 3.05 22.76 0.69
C TYR A 137 4.41 22.81 1.39
N ARG A 138 4.45 22.59 2.69
CA ARG A 138 5.69 22.36 3.42
C ARG A 138 5.70 20.94 3.95
N TYR A 139 6.81 20.26 3.79
CA TYR A 139 7.03 18.93 4.35
C TYR A 139 8.36 18.91 5.11
N TRP A 140 8.56 17.86 5.89
CA TRP A 140 9.77 17.67 6.66
C TRP A 140 10.29 16.25 6.53
N VAL A 141 11.60 16.13 6.72
CA VAL A 141 12.32 14.86 6.82
C VAL A 141 13.04 14.87 8.16
N ALA A 142 12.83 13.84 8.98
CA ALA A 142 13.46 13.70 10.28
C ALA A 142 14.25 12.40 10.36
N VAL A 143 15.48 12.49 10.87
CA VAL A 143 16.28 11.33 11.28
C VAL A 143 16.10 11.16 12.77
N THR A 144 15.79 9.93 13.18
CA THR A 144 15.55 9.58 14.58
C THR A 144 16.38 8.37 14.97
N GLU A 145 16.70 8.27 16.26
CA GLU A 145 16.95 6.96 16.84
C GLU A 145 15.62 6.21 16.90
N ARG A 146 15.63 4.96 16.44
CA ARG A 146 14.41 4.19 16.21
C ARG A 146 13.55 4.15 17.47
N ASN A 147 12.33 4.69 17.36
CA ASN A 147 11.32 4.78 18.42
C ASN A 147 11.76 5.54 19.68
N GLN A 148 12.74 6.45 19.58
CA GLN A 148 13.28 7.14 20.75
C GLN A 148 13.30 8.67 20.57
N ALA A 149 14.35 9.21 19.96
CA ALA A 149 14.60 10.64 19.93
C ALA A 149 14.87 11.14 18.51
N VAL A 150 14.44 12.38 18.22
CA VAL A 150 14.78 13.07 16.98
C VAL A 150 16.23 13.52 17.04
N ILE A 151 17.02 13.11 16.06
CA ILE A 151 18.43 13.49 15.90
C ILE A 151 18.52 14.78 15.09
N ALA A 152 17.82 14.82 13.96
CA ALA A 152 17.77 15.96 13.06
C ALA A 152 16.41 16.03 12.37
N LYS A 153 15.97 17.24 12.03
CA LYS A 153 14.75 17.49 11.26
C LYS A 153 14.98 18.68 10.33
N GLU A 154 14.66 18.49 9.07
CA GLU A 154 14.74 19.53 8.04
C GLU A 154 13.38 19.73 7.39
N TYR A 155 13.14 20.94 6.90
CA TYR A 155 11.91 21.35 6.25
C TYR A 155 12.18 21.72 4.79
N PHE A 156 11.21 21.40 3.94
CA PHE A 156 11.28 21.58 2.50
C PHE A 156 9.97 22.19 2.01
N ASP A 157 10.08 23.09 1.04
CA ASP A 157 8.93 23.68 0.37
C ASP A 157 8.65 22.91 -0.92
N LEU A 158 7.38 22.64 -1.18
CA LEU A 158 6.86 21.92 -2.33
C LEU A 158 5.90 22.84 -3.10
N PRO A 159 6.42 23.73 -3.96
CA PRO A 159 5.61 24.65 -4.75
C PRO A 159 4.91 23.90 -5.88
N VAL A 160 3.59 24.01 -5.94
CA VAL A 160 2.74 23.25 -6.87
C VAL A 160 1.78 24.17 -7.59
N SER A 161 1.56 23.90 -8.87
CA SER A 161 0.53 24.54 -9.69
C SER A 161 -0.45 23.49 -10.20
N PHE A 162 -1.75 23.78 -10.09
CA PHE A 162 -2.84 22.96 -10.59
C PHE A 162 -3.20 23.42 -12.01
N PRO A 163 -3.04 22.57 -13.04
CA PRO A 163 -3.42 22.94 -14.40
C PRO A 163 -4.89 23.35 -14.49
N VAL A 164 -5.21 24.19 -15.48
CA VAL A 164 -6.59 24.63 -15.74
C VAL A 164 -7.49 23.41 -15.94
N GLY A 165 -8.62 23.38 -15.24
CA GLY A 165 -9.57 22.26 -15.28
C GLY A 165 -9.16 21.03 -14.47
N GLN A 166 -8.00 21.04 -13.81
CA GLN A 166 -7.56 19.95 -12.94
C GLN A 166 -7.69 20.34 -11.46
N ASP A 167 -8.16 19.40 -10.65
CA ASP A 167 -8.26 19.48 -9.20
C ASP A 167 -7.21 18.62 -8.49
N ARG A 168 -6.38 17.90 -9.25
CA ARG A 168 -5.34 16.99 -8.74
C ARG A 168 -4.05 17.15 -9.53
N THR A 169 -2.94 16.94 -8.85
CA THR A 169 -1.62 16.85 -9.47
C THR A 169 -0.72 15.95 -8.63
N TYR A 170 0.36 15.47 -9.23
CA TYR A 170 1.38 14.67 -8.55
C TYR A 170 2.71 15.41 -8.56
N ALA A 171 3.48 15.25 -7.48
CA ALA A 171 4.84 15.75 -7.40
C ALA A 171 5.75 14.65 -6.86
N THR A 172 6.90 14.46 -7.50
CA THR A 172 7.92 13.52 -7.05
C THR A 172 9.12 14.30 -6.56
N GLU A 173 9.45 14.14 -5.27
CA GLU A 173 10.63 14.74 -4.67
C GLU A 173 11.72 13.70 -4.48
N THR A 174 12.94 14.05 -4.87
CA THR A 174 14.12 13.22 -4.64
C THR A 174 15.03 13.87 -3.61
N ILE A 175 15.24 13.18 -2.50
CA ILE A 175 16.15 13.58 -1.43
C ILE A 175 17.42 12.76 -1.60
N GLU A 176 18.46 13.40 -2.14
CA GLU A 176 19.65 12.72 -2.68
C GLU A 176 20.66 12.25 -1.63
N GLN A 177 20.78 12.92 -0.47
CA GLN A 177 21.91 12.65 0.42
C GLN A 177 21.63 12.92 1.90
N ILE A 178 20.77 12.11 2.53
CA ILE A 178 20.69 12.08 3.99
C ILE A 178 21.92 11.31 4.49
N THR A 179 22.77 11.98 5.28
CA THR A 179 23.98 11.40 5.85
C THR A 179 23.81 11.20 7.35
N ILE A 180 23.81 9.96 7.80
CA ILE A 180 23.72 9.62 9.23
C ILE A 180 25.12 9.22 9.71
N PRO A 181 25.79 10.04 10.54
CA PRO A 181 27.08 9.67 11.11
C PRO A 181 26.91 8.48 12.05
N ARG A 182 27.84 7.53 11.98
CA ARG A 182 27.91 6.38 12.88
C ARG A 182 29.07 6.57 13.84
N ALA A 183 28.87 6.19 15.10
CA ALA A 183 29.94 6.25 16.10
C ALA A 183 31.06 5.26 15.75
N ASP A 184 30.71 4.07 15.28
CA ASP A 184 31.65 3.06 14.79
C ASP A 184 30.95 2.05 13.85
N ALA A 185 31.73 1.10 13.33
CA ALA A 185 31.26 0.08 12.41
C ALA A 185 30.19 -0.87 12.97
N LYS A 186 30.05 -0.99 14.30
CA LYS A 186 29.07 -1.84 14.98
C LYS A 186 27.69 -1.19 15.05
N VAL A 187 27.61 0.13 14.83
CA VAL A 187 26.33 0.84 14.76
C VAL A 187 25.60 0.41 13.49
N SER A 188 24.46 -0.26 13.69
CA SER A 188 23.59 -0.74 12.62
C SER A 188 22.71 0.38 12.09
N GLY A 189 22.49 0.43 10.78
CA GLY A 189 21.52 1.34 10.19
C GLY A 189 20.10 1.09 10.69
N GLY A 190 19.76 -0.15 11.06
CA GLY A 190 18.48 -0.49 11.65
C GLY A 190 18.19 0.15 13.01
N ASN A 191 19.18 0.81 13.63
CA ASN A 191 18.98 1.61 14.86
C ASN A 191 18.39 2.99 14.56
N PHE A 192 18.35 3.39 13.28
CA PHE A 192 17.81 4.68 12.85
C PHE A 192 16.49 4.50 12.12
N GLU A 193 15.68 5.55 12.17
CA GLU A 193 14.48 5.68 11.36
C GLU A 193 14.43 7.08 10.73
N VAL A 194 14.10 7.13 9.44
CA VAL A 194 13.83 8.35 8.69
C VAL A 194 12.33 8.49 8.51
N LEU A 195 11.78 9.57 9.05
CA LEU A 195 10.37 9.90 9.00
C LEU A 195 10.15 11.06 8.04
N ILE A 196 9.08 10.97 7.25
CA ILE A 196 8.63 12.02 6.34
C ILE A 196 7.19 12.37 6.68
N GLY A 197 6.86 13.66 6.63
CA GLY A 197 5.49 14.13 6.82
C GLY A 197 5.30 15.54 6.32
N PHE A 198 4.05 15.91 6.05
CA PHE A 198 3.69 17.31 5.86
C PHE A 198 3.88 18.11 7.16
N ASP A 199 4.17 19.40 7.01
CA ASP A 199 4.11 20.35 8.12
C ASP A 199 2.64 20.70 8.39
N VAL A 200 2.01 19.87 9.23
CA VAL A 200 0.57 19.93 9.51
C VAL A 200 0.30 20.67 10.81
N THR A 201 -0.87 21.30 10.90
CA THR A 201 -1.34 21.88 12.16
C THR A 201 -1.74 20.78 13.17
N PRO A 202 -1.84 21.07 14.47
CA PRO A 202 -2.34 20.11 15.46
C PRO A 202 -3.73 19.55 15.12
N GLU A 203 -4.61 20.36 14.52
CA GLU A 203 -5.96 19.97 14.11
C GLU A 203 -5.90 18.98 12.93
N MET A 204 -5.04 19.25 11.95
CA MET A 204 -4.79 18.32 10.85
C MET A 204 -4.22 16.99 11.35
N ALA A 205 -3.27 17.04 12.29
CA ALA A 205 -2.69 15.85 12.90
C ALA A 205 -3.75 15.02 13.66
N ALA A 206 -4.64 15.68 14.40
CA ALA A 206 -5.77 15.03 15.08
C ALA A 206 -6.75 14.40 14.08
N PHE A 207 -7.11 15.12 13.02
CA PHE A 207 -7.94 14.60 11.94
C PHE A 207 -7.34 13.34 11.31
N ASN A 208 -6.02 13.35 11.12
CA ASN A 208 -5.29 12.22 10.58
C ASN A 208 -5.30 11.01 11.52
N ARG A 209 -4.99 11.25 12.81
CA ARG A 209 -4.96 10.24 13.87
C ARG A 209 -6.30 9.52 14.05
N ASP A 210 -7.40 10.26 13.93
CA ASP A 210 -8.75 9.71 14.03
C ASP A 210 -9.15 8.85 12.80
N GLY A 211 -8.29 8.77 11.78
CA GLY A 211 -8.57 8.03 10.54
C GLY A 211 -9.73 8.63 9.75
N LYS A 212 -10.07 9.90 10.01
CA LYS A 212 -11.18 10.56 9.32
C LYS A 212 -10.87 10.66 7.83
N ARG A 213 -11.90 10.40 7.03
CA ARG A 213 -11.90 10.57 5.57
C ARG A 213 -13.17 11.29 5.19
N PHE A 214 -13.12 12.02 4.08
CA PHE A 214 -14.32 12.61 3.50
C PHE A 214 -15.36 11.49 3.29
N ARG A 215 -16.41 11.49 4.11
CA ARG A 215 -17.50 10.53 3.96
C ARG A 215 -18.25 10.97 2.71
N VAL A 216 -18.12 10.23 1.62
CA VAL A 216 -19.10 10.31 0.53
C VAL A 216 -20.41 9.87 1.16
N GLN A 217 -21.37 10.79 1.31
CA GLN A 217 -22.73 10.43 1.72
C GLN A 217 -23.38 9.68 0.55
N ALA A 218 -23.03 8.41 0.36
CA ALA A 218 -23.80 7.53 -0.50
C ALA A 218 -25.15 7.28 0.17
N GLY A 219 -26.18 8.05 -0.19
CA GLY A 219 -27.57 7.75 0.17
C GLY A 219 -28.47 8.89 0.67
N GLN A 220 -28.00 10.13 0.81
CA GLN A 220 -28.91 11.26 1.13
C GLN A 220 -29.44 11.85 -0.18
N VAL A 221 -30.47 11.21 -0.75
CA VAL A 221 -31.34 11.86 -1.73
C VAL A 221 -32.02 13.01 -0.98
N GLN A 222 -31.70 14.26 -1.33
CA GLN A 222 -32.52 15.40 -0.91
C GLN A 222 -33.96 15.13 -1.37
N PRO A 223 -34.96 15.10 -0.48
CA PRO A 223 -36.35 15.04 -0.92
C PRO A 223 -36.64 16.34 -1.67
N GLY A 224 -36.65 16.25 -3.00
CA GLY A 224 -37.08 17.34 -3.86
C GLY A 224 -38.51 17.73 -3.51
N THR A 225 -38.71 19.01 -3.25
CA THR A 225 -39.97 19.65 -2.93
C THR A 225 -41.01 19.31 -4.00
N SER A 226 -42.08 18.60 -3.62
CA SER A 226 -43.22 18.35 -4.50
C SER A 226 -44.01 19.65 -4.65
N THR A 227 -43.82 20.35 -5.77
CA THR A 227 -44.76 21.36 -6.23
C THR A 227 -45.86 20.65 -7.01
N LYS A 228 -47.01 20.42 -6.36
CA LYS A 228 -48.25 20.07 -7.05
C LYS A 228 -48.78 21.34 -7.73
N GLN A 229 -48.95 21.28 -9.05
CA GLN A 229 -49.96 22.06 -9.77
C GLN A 229 -51.23 21.20 -9.87
#